data_AF-B9JP05-F1
#
_entry.id   AF-B9JP05-F1
#
_cell.length_a   1.000
_cell.length_b   1.000
_cell.length_c   1.000
_cell.angle_alpha   90.00
_cell.angle_beta   90.00
_cell.angle_gamma   90.00
#
_symmetry.space_group_name_H-M   'P 1'
#
loop_
_entity.id
_entity.type
_entity.pdbx_description
1 polymer ?
#
loop_
_entity_poly.entity_id
_entity_poly.type
_entity_poly.pdbx_seq_one_letter_code
_entity_poly.pdbx_strand_id
1 'polypeptide(L)'
;MILVVRREIPQMNHDNQIVFVYGTLKRGFANHDILTNARYAGTAVTMDPYPLIISESWNVPVVVDEVGSGYRVEGELFSVPLLDLKIMDEFEDVGRTQGYIRKRIVVEIVSGDQLTAWIYMKLREQIGQIKSDFLRAYPAINDYVPESLRGTA
;
A
#
# COMPACT_ATOMS: atom_id res chain seq x y z
N MET A 1 25.00 -13.36 38.63
CA MET A 1 23.83 -13.95 37.96
C MET A 1 22.98 -12.78 37.47
N ILE A 2 23.10 -12.40 36.19
CA ILE A 2 22.46 -11.19 35.66
C ILE A 2 21.03 -11.57 35.23
N LEU A 3 20.04 -10.97 35.90
CA LEU A 3 18.63 -11.08 35.57
C LEU A 3 18.38 -10.26 34.30
N VAL A 4 18.34 -10.91 33.14
CA VAL A 4 17.93 -10.27 31.89
C VAL A 4 16.41 -10.13 31.93
N VAL A 5 15.93 -8.92 32.23
CA VAL A 5 14.53 -8.56 32.09
C VAL A 5 14.20 -8.58 30.60
N ARG A 6 13.63 -9.70 30.13
CA ARG A 6 13.05 -9.76 28.78
C ARG A 6 11.87 -8.79 28.76
N ARG A 7 11.99 -7.69 28.01
CA ARG A 7 10.82 -6.88 27.65
C ARG A 7 9.86 -7.77 26.88
N GLU A 8 8.66 -7.97 27.42
CA GLU A 8 7.56 -8.59 26.68
C GLU A 8 7.28 -7.73 25.45
N ILE A 9 7.52 -8.30 24.27
CA ILE A 9 6.95 -7.76 23.04
C ILE A 9 5.43 -7.99 23.15
N PRO A 10 4.59 -6.95 23.02
CA PRO A 10 3.14 -7.12 23.04
C PRO A 10 2.77 -8.20 22.03
N GLN A 11 2.00 -9.20 22.47
CA GLN A 11 1.58 -10.31 21.60
C GLN A 11 1.09 -9.75 20.27
N MET A 12 1.78 -10.07 19.18
CA MET A 12 1.23 -9.83 17.86
C MET A 12 0.03 -10.75 17.73
N ASN A 13 -1.18 -10.18 17.74
CA ASN A 13 -2.37 -10.92 17.34
C ASN A 13 -2.07 -11.57 16.00
N HIS A 14 -2.11 -12.90 15.96
CA HIS A 14 -1.89 -13.67 14.74
C HIS A 14 -3.00 -13.41 13.69
N ASP A 15 -4.03 -12.67 14.10
CA ASP A 15 -5.15 -12.21 13.29
C ASP A 15 -4.89 -10.87 12.58
N ASN A 16 -3.67 -10.33 12.62
CA ASN A 16 -3.32 -9.11 11.90
C ASN A 16 -2.30 -9.38 10.80
N GLN A 17 -2.42 -8.65 9.70
CA GLN A 17 -1.48 -8.64 8.58
C GLN A 17 -0.81 -7.27 8.48
N ILE A 18 0.47 -7.26 8.09
CA ILE A 18 1.17 -6.01 7.78
C ILE A 18 0.89 -5.65 6.33
N VAL A 19 0.36 -4.45 6.10
CA VAL A 19 0.05 -3.92 4.77
C VAL A 19 0.83 -2.64 4.55
N PHE A 20 1.50 -2.55 3.40
CA PHE A 20 2.18 -1.37 2.89
C PHE A 20 1.28 -0.63 1.92
N VAL A 21 1.00 0.64 2.22
CA VAL A 21 0.18 1.53 1.39
C VAL A 21 1.02 2.68 0.85
N TYR A 22 0.89 2.95 -0.45
CA TYR A 22 1.69 3.97 -1.16
C TYR A 22 0.84 5.11 -1.74
N GLY A 23 -0.47 4.91 -1.86
CA GLY A 23 -1.39 5.78 -2.57
C GLY A 23 -2.46 6.40 -1.67
N THR A 24 -3.72 6.33 -2.11
CA THR A 24 -4.88 7.03 -1.53
C THR A 24 -5.32 6.54 -0.15
N LEU A 25 -4.80 5.40 0.30
CA LEU A 25 -5.03 4.83 1.63
C LEU A 25 -4.10 5.41 2.73
N LYS A 26 -3.04 6.14 2.35
CA LYS A 26 -2.12 6.79 3.32
C LYS A 26 -2.87 7.79 4.21
N ARG A 27 -2.33 8.08 5.40
CA ARG A 27 -2.92 9.08 6.31
C ARG A 27 -3.04 10.45 5.63
N GLY A 28 -4.21 11.07 5.77
CA GLY A 28 -4.51 12.37 5.16
C GLY A 28 -4.89 12.30 3.67
N PHE A 29 -5.01 11.10 3.09
CA PHE A 29 -5.49 10.90 1.73
C PHE A 29 -6.95 10.42 1.72
N ALA A 30 -7.60 10.53 0.56
CA ALA A 30 -9.05 10.46 0.42
C ALA A 30 -9.70 9.13 0.87
N ASN A 31 -8.96 8.01 0.85
CA ASN A 31 -9.51 6.69 1.17
C ASN A 31 -8.98 6.15 2.52
N HIS A 32 -8.37 6.99 3.35
CA HIS A 32 -7.77 6.55 4.61
C HIS A 32 -8.78 5.88 5.55
N ASP A 33 -10.07 6.26 5.48
CA ASP A 33 -11.12 5.71 6.35
C ASP A 33 -11.33 4.20 6.18
N ILE A 34 -10.85 3.60 5.08
CA ILE A 34 -10.84 2.13 4.90
C ILE A 34 -9.94 1.45 5.94
N LEU A 35 -8.94 2.15 6.46
CA LEU A 35 -8.00 1.69 7.48
C LEU A 35 -8.45 2.05 8.91
N THR A 36 -9.74 2.36 9.15
CA THR A 36 -10.26 2.81 10.46
C THR A 36 -9.84 1.90 11.63
N ASN A 37 -9.84 0.58 11.44
CA ASN A 37 -9.47 -0.38 12.49
C ASN A 37 -7.98 -0.80 12.45
N ALA A 38 -7.21 -0.27 11.49
CA ALA A 38 -5.81 -0.60 11.34
C ALA A 38 -4.93 0.26 12.23
N ARG A 39 -3.87 -0.33 12.79
CA ARG A 39 -2.88 0.40 13.59
C ARG A 39 -1.72 0.84 12.72
N TYR A 40 -1.45 2.15 12.68
CA TYR A 40 -0.24 2.67 12.04
C TYR A 40 1.03 2.05 12.64
N ALA A 41 1.93 1.57 11.79
CA ALA A 41 3.14 0.84 12.14
C ALA A 41 4.44 1.52 11.67
N GLY A 42 4.35 2.69 11.03
CA GLY A 42 5.51 3.49 10.62
C GLY A 42 5.54 3.80 9.13
N THR A 43 6.53 4.59 8.71
CA THR A 43 6.86 4.80 7.30
C THR A 43 7.83 3.74 6.82
N ALA A 44 7.75 3.37 5.55
CA ALA A 44 8.64 2.38 4.94
C ALA A 44 8.90 2.71 3.47
N VAL A 45 9.92 2.08 2.92
CA VAL A 45 10.23 2.10 1.48
C VAL A 45 10.36 0.69 0.95
N THR A 46 9.92 0.41 -0.28
CA THR A 46 10.13 -0.90 -0.90
C THR A 46 11.62 -1.23 -1.00
N MET A 47 12.02 -2.48 -0.78
CA MET A 47 13.42 -2.89 -0.99
C MET A 47 13.79 -2.82 -2.47
N ASP A 48 12.97 -3.44 -3.31
CA ASP A 48 13.11 -3.39 -4.76
C ASP A 48 12.47 -2.13 -5.34
N PRO A 49 13.00 -1.61 -6.46
CA PRO A 49 12.32 -0.56 -7.20
C PRO A 49 11.11 -1.11 -7.95
N TYR A 50 10.06 -0.28 -8.00
CA TYR A 50 8.85 -0.51 -8.80
C TYR A 50 8.43 0.76 -9.55
N PRO A 51 7.74 0.63 -10.70
CA PRO A 51 7.04 1.74 -11.32
C PRO A 51 5.84 2.15 -10.46
N LEU A 52 5.93 3.27 -9.74
CA LEU A 52 4.77 3.99 -9.24
C LEU A 52 4.37 5.05 -10.27
N ILE A 53 3.15 4.98 -10.77
CA ILE A 53 2.62 5.87 -11.81
C ILE A 53 1.27 6.46 -11.41
N ILE A 54 0.82 7.45 -12.17
CA ILE A 54 -0.57 7.90 -12.19
C ILE A 54 -1.28 7.32 -13.43
N SER A 55 -2.29 6.49 -13.21
CA SER A 55 -3.11 5.90 -14.28
C SER A 55 -4.40 6.69 -14.54
N GLU A 56 -5.07 6.33 -15.64
CA GLU A 56 -6.16 7.04 -16.32
C GLU A 56 -7.44 7.35 -15.48
N SER A 57 -8.31 8.15 -16.10
CA SER A 57 -9.61 8.75 -15.71
C SER A 57 -9.77 9.44 -14.35
N TRP A 58 -9.01 9.09 -13.30
CA TRP A 58 -9.26 9.62 -11.95
C TRP A 58 -7.97 9.85 -11.15
N ASN A 59 -6.83 9.96 -11.85
CA ASN A 59 -5.50 10.21 -11.30
C ASN A 59 -5.12 9.23 -10.19
N VAL A 60 -5.38 7.94 -10.44
CA VAL A 60 -5.17 6.87 -9.46
C VAL A 60 -3.68 6.52 -9.40
N PRO A 61 -3.06 6.53 -8.21
CA PRO A 61 -1.70 6.02 -8.06
C PRO A 61 -1.69 4.49 -8.17
N VAL A 62 -0.80 3.96 -9.01
CA VAL A 62 -0.67 2.52 -9.24
C VAL A 62 0.79 2.11 -9.14
N VAL A 63 1.09 1.13 -8.30
CA VAL A 63 2.35 0.38 -8.39
C VAL A 63 2.16 -0.79 -9.36
N VAL A 64 3.02 -0.84 -10.37
CA VAL A 64 3.02 -1.91 -11.38
C VAL A 64 3.87 -3.08 -10.87
N ASP A 65 3.43 -4.34 -11.05
CA ASP A 65 4.18 -5.55 -10.67
C ASP A 65 5.35 -5.84 -11.64
N GLU A 66 6.27 -4.89 -11.71
CA GLU A 66 7.50 -4.93 -12.51
C GLU A 66 8.70 -4.63 -11.62
N VAL A 67 9.12 -5.64 -10.86
CA VAL A 67 10.28 -5.57 -9.98
C VAL A 67 11.53 -5.15 -10.78
N GLY A 68 12.32 -4.22 -10.26
CA GLY A 68 13.58 -3.80 -10.86
C GLY A 68 13.48 -2.56 -11.75
N SER A 69 12.27 -2.05 -12.00
CA SER A 69 12.03 -0.83 -12.77
C SER A 69 11.55 0.32 -11.87
N GLY A 70 11.71 1.57 -12.28
CA GLY A 70 11.27 2.73 -11.49
C GLY A 70 12.14 3.00 -10.27
N TYR A 71 11.50 3.20 -9.12
CA TYR A 71 12.17 3.62 -7.88
C TYR A 71 11.71 2.80 -6.68
N ARG A 72 12.49 2.83 -5.59
CA ARG A 72 12.01 2.40 -4.28
C ARG A 72 10.83 3.30 -3.90
N VAL A 73 9.67 2.70 -3.68
CA VAL A 73 8.41 3.41 -3.45
C VAL A 73 8.28 3.71 -1.96
N GLU A 74 7.97 4.96 -1.63
CA GLU A 74 7.72 5.43 -0.27
C GLU A 74 6.25 5.27 0.12
N GLY A 75 6.02 4.78 1.34
CA GLY A 75 4.68 4.53 1.84
C GLY A 75 4.61 4.38 3.36
N GLU A 76 3.49 3.85 3.81
CA GLU A 76 3.17 3.66 5.22
C GLU A 76 2.82 2.19 5.49
N LEU A 77 3.18 1.71 6.67
CA LEU A 77 2.82 0.38 7.16
C LEU A 77 1.65 0.47 8.13
N PHE A 78 0.76 -0.50 8.01
CA PHE A 78 -0.37 -0.70 8.92
C PHE A 78 -0.44 -2.15 9.35
N SER A 79 -0.74 -2.37 10.63
CA SER A 79 -1.19 -3.66 11.15
C SER A 79 -2.71 -3.69 11.02
N VAL A 80 -3.19 -4.51 10.08
CA VAL A 80 -4.59 -4.58 9.65
C VAL A 80 -5.19 -5.89 10.15
N PRO A 81 -6.33 -5.89 10.87
CA PRO A 81 -7.02 -7.13 11.22
C PRO A 81 -7.45 -7.92 9.97
N LEU A 82 -7.49 -9.24 10.05
CA LEU A 82 -7.81 -10.12 8.93
C LEU A 82 -9.19 -9.85 8.31
N LEU A 83 -10.16 -9.37 9.11
CA LEU A 83 -11.48 -9.01 8.61
C LEU A 83 -11.41 -7.73 7.75
N ASP A 84 -10.74 -6.69 8.24
CA ASP A 84 -10.55 -5.43 7.50
C ASP A 84 -9.70 -5.64 6.25
N LEU A 85 -8.79 -6.61 6.25
CA LEU A 85 -8.03 -6.97 5.06
C LEU A 85 -8.93 -7.46 3.91
N LYS A 86 -10.06 -8.12 4.21
CA LYS A 86 -11.06 -8.49 3.18
C LYS A 86 -11.81 -7.27 2.64
N ILE A 87 -12.07 -6.28 3.49
CA ILE A 87 -12.67 -5.00 3.08
C ILE A 87 -11.73 -4.27 2.12
N MET A 88 -10.42 -4.28 2.41
CA MET A 88 -9.41 -3.76 1.49
C MET A 88 -9.38 -4.53 0.16
N ASP A 89 -9.45 -5.86 0.20
CA ASP A 89 -9.49 -6.68 -1.02
C ASP A 89 -10.72 -6.38 -1.89
N GLU A 90 -11.89 -6.16 -1.26
CA GLU A 90 -13.11 -5.77 -1.97
C GLU A 90 -13.00 -4.36 -2.57
N PHE A 91 -12.47 -3.40 -1.82
CA PHE A 91 -12.25 -2.04 -2.29
C PHE A 91 -11.27 -1.96 -3.47
N GLU A 92 -10.19 -2.73 -3.43
CA GLU A 92 -9.19 -2.78 -4.50
C GLU A 92 -9.57 -3.76 -5.64
N ASP A 93 -10.81 -4.25 -5.64
CA ASP A 93 -11.36 -5.16 -6.65
C ASP A 93 -10.52 -6.44 -6.86
N VAL A 94 -9.88 -6.95 -5.81
CA VAL A 94 -8.94 -8.08 -5.93
C VAL A 94 -9.61 -9.31 -6.55
N GLY A 95 -8.94 -9.86 -7.57
CA GLY A 95 -9.42 -11.05 -8.30
C GLY A 95 -10.41 -10.74 -9.41
N ARG A 96 -10.78 -9.48 -9.64
CA ARG A 96 -11.57 -9.05 -10.80
C ARG A 96 -10.66 -8.68 -11.97
N THR A 97 -11.19 -8.75 -13.20
CA THR A 97 -10.43 -8.55 -14.45
C THR A 97 -9.60 -7.26 -14.48
N GLN A 98 -10.09 -6.17 -13.88
CA GLN A 98 -9.44 -4.85 -13.87
C GLN A 98 -8.97 -4.41 -12.47
N GLY A 99 -9.08 -5.30 -11.48
CA GLY A 99 -8.70 -5.01 -10.10
C GLY A 99 -7.22 -5.22 -9.82
N TYR A 100 -6.81 -4.92 -8.59
CA TYR A 100 -5.44 -5.13 -8.14
C TYR A 100 -5.18 -6.61 -7.82
N ILE A 101 -3.90 -6.96 -7.77
CA ILE A 101 -3.40 -8.17 -7.13
C ILE A 101 -2.78 -7.81 -5.78
N ARG A 102 -2.91 -8.69 -4.79
CA ARG A 102 -2.23 -8.53 -3.51
C ARG A 102 -1.01 -9.44 -3.45
N LYS A 103 0.18 -8.87 -3.23
CA LYS A 103 1.46 -9.60 -3.22
C LYS A 103 2.26 -9.29 -1.96
N ARG A 104 3.10 -10.23 -1.51
CA ARG A 104 4.06 -9.97 -0.44
C ARG A 104 5.35 -9.42 -1.03
N ILE A 105 5.83 -8.32 -0.47
CA ILE A 105 7.11 -7.71 -0.80
C ILE A 105 7.91 -7.46 0.48
N VAL A 106 9.21 -7.19 0.32
CA VAL A 106 10.06 -6.73 1.42
C VAL A 106 10.13 -5.21 1.39
N VAL A 107 9.96 -4.60 2.55
CA VAL A 107 10.12 -3.16 2.77
C VAL A 107 11.17 -2.90 3.83
N GLU A 108 11.79 -1.73 3.79
CA GLU A 108 12.72 -1.22 4.79
C GLU A 108 12.02 -0.12 5.61
N ILE A 109 12.05 -0.25 6.93
CA ILE A 109 11.54 0.79 7.85
C ILE A 109 12.66 1.73 8.29
N VAL A 110 12.30 2.85 8.93
CA VAL A 110 13.25 3.91 9.34
C VAL A 110 14.42 3.41 10.21
N SER A 111 14.24 2.34 10.99
CA SER A 111 15.34 1.74 11.76
C SER A 111 16.39 1.01 10.90
N GLY A 112 16.12 0.82 9.61
CA GLY A 112 16.90 -0.01 8.69
C GLY A 112 16.48 -1.49 8.70
N ASP A 113 15.54 -1.88 9.56
CA ASP A 113 15.03 -3.25 9.58
C ASP A 113 14.17 -3.55 8.36
N GLN A 114 14.18 -4.81 7.94
CA GLN A 114 13.37 -5.30 6.83
C GLN A 114 12.14 -6.05 7.33
N LEU A 115 11.00 -5.78 6.70
CA LEU A 115 9.73 -6.45 7.00
C LEU A 115 9.07 -6.95 5.72
N THR A 116 8.40 -8.09 5.82
CA THR A 116 7.50 -8.56 4.76
C THR A 116 6.13 -7.94 4.95
N ALA A 117 5.61 -7.29 3.92
CA ALA A 117 4.30 -6.64 3.93
C ALA A 117 3.50 -7.00 2.68
N TRP A 118 2.17 -6.99 2.81
CA TRP A 118 1.28 -7.03 1.65
C TRP A 118 1.25 -5.67 0.94
N ILE A 119 1.16 -5.69 -0.38
CA ILE A 119 0.95 -4.51 -1.23
C ILE A 119 -0.11 -4.85 -2.29
N TYR A 120 -0.91 -3.87 -2.68
CA TYR A 120 -1.84 -3.96 -3.82
C TYR A 120 -1.16 -3.40 -5.08
N MET A 121 -1.09 -4.19 -6.15
CA MET A 121 -0.37 -3.85 -7.38
C MET A 121 -1.24 -4.15 -8.61
N LYS A 122 -0.92 -3.56 -9.77
CA LYS A 122 -1.53 -3.96 -11.05
C LYS A 122 -0.52 -4.63 -11.97
N LEU A 123 -1.01 -5.57 -12.76
CA LEU A 123 -0.24 -6.09 -13.89
C LEU A 123 -0.22 -5.04 -15.02
N ARG A 124 0.86 -5.01 -15.81
CA ARG A 124 1.06 -4.00 -16.86
C ARG A 124 -0.09 -3.97 -17.86
N GLU A 125 -0.60 -5.14 -18.23
CA GLU A 125 -1.70 -5.32 -19.18
C GLU A 125 -3.05 -4.79 -18.67
N GLN A 126 -3.20 -4.57 -17.36
CA GLN A 126 -4.40 -3.97 -16.75
C GLN A 126 -4.31 -2.44 -16.66
N ILE A 127 -3.21 -1.85 -17.15
CA ILE A 127 -2.96 -0.42 -17.11
C ILE A 127 -3.24 0.14 -18.51
N GLY A 128 -4.18 1.08 -18.57
CA GLY A 128 -4.45 1.89 -19.76
C GLY A 128 -3.40 2.99 -19.95
N GLN A 129 -3.85 4.23 -20.16
CA GLN A 129 -2.91 5.34 -20.32
C GLN A 129 -2.20 5.68 -19.01
N ILE A 130 -0.90 5.95 -19.13
CA ILE A 130 -0.03 6.45 -18.07
C ILE A 130 0.13 7.96 -18.24
N LYS A 131 -0.12 8.73 -17.19
CA LYS A 131 -0.11 10.20 -17.21
C LYS A 131 1.10 10.83 -16.51
N SER A 132 2.02 10.02 -16.00
CA SER A 132 3.20 10.49 -15.28
C SER A 132 4.44 9.70 -15.64
N ASP A 133 5.61 10.28 -15.36
CA ASP A 133 6.83 9.50 -15.15
C ASP A 133 6.71 8.63 -13.88
N PHE A 134 7.75 7.82 -13.62
CA PHE A 134 7.83 7.06 -12.38
C PHE A 134 8.04 7.98 -11.18
N LEU A 135 7.30 7.72 -10.10
CA LEU A 135 7.32 8.47 -8.87
C LEU A 135 8.04 7.68 -7.77
N ARG A 136 8.64 8.40 -6.81
CA ARG A 136 9.12 7.81 -5.55
C ARG A 136 8.01 7.73 -4.51
N ALA A 137 7.15 8.74 -4.48
CA ALA A 137 6.07 8.86 -3.52
C ALA A 137 4.85 9.49 -4.20
N TYR A 138 3.66 9.02 -3.83
CA TYR A 138 2.43 9.69 -4.23
C TYR A 138 2.25 11.00 -3.44
N PRO A 139 2.12 12.17 -4.11
CA PRO A 139 2.13 13.47 -3.43
C PRO A 139 0.84 13.74 -2.65
N ALA A 140 0.97 14.40 -1.50
CA ALA A 140 -0.15 14.76 -0.63
C ALA A 140 -1.14 15.73 -1.32
N ILE A 141 -0.62 16.66 -2.12
CA ILE A 141 -1.42 17.48 -3.03
C ILE A 141 -1.53 16.71 -4.34
N ASN A 142 -2.74 16.31 -4.71
CA ASN A 142 -3.02 15.53 -5.91
C ASN A 142 -4.45 15.82 -6.39
N ASP A 143 -4.70 15.47 -7.65
CA ASP A 143 -5.99 15.64 -8.31
C ASP A 143 -6.78 14.32 -8.38
N TYR A 144 -6.63 13.43 -7.39
CA TYR A 144 -7.35 12.16 -7.34
C TYR A 144 -8.86 12.37 -7.18
N VAL A 145 -9.64 11.58 -7.90
CA VAL A 145 -11.10 11.57 -7.78
C VAL A 145 -11.55 10.24 -7.15
N PRO A 146 -12.06 10.29 -5.90
CA PRO A 146 -12.63 9.13 -5.20
C PRO A 146 -13.74 8.45 -5.98
N GLU A 147 -13.89 7.15 -5.80
CA GLU A 147 -14.86 6.34 -6.54
C GLU A 147 -16.30 6.82 -6.34
N SER A 148 -16.63 7.25 -5.13
CA SER A 148 -17.93 7.83 -4.76
C SER A 148 -18.29 9.11 -5.51
N LEU A 149 -17.31 9.80 -6.10
CA LEU A 149 -17.48 11.07 -6.84
C LEU A 149 -17.37 10.89 -8.35
N ARG A 150 -17.13 9.67 -8.84
CA ARG A 150 -17.08 9.36 -10.27
C ARG A 150 -18.51 9.31 -10.78
N GLY A 151 -18.89 10.25 -11.64
CA GLY A 151 -20.20 10.23 -12.28
C GLY A 151 -20.38 8.93 -13.07
N THR A 152 -21.57 8.33 -12.99
CA THR A 152 -22.00 7.32 -13.97
C THR A 152 -22.17 8.04 -15.30
N ALA A 153 -21.19 7.89 -16.19
CA ALA A 153 -21.36 8.25 -17.59
C ALA A 153 -22.38 7.30 -18.25
#